data_AF-A0A5K3EFN0-F1
#
_entry.id   AF-A0A5K3EFN0-F1
#
_cell.length_a   1.000
_cell.length_b   1.000
_cell.length_c   1.000
_cell.angle_alpha   90.00
_cell.angle_beta   90.00
_cell.angle_gamma   90.00
#
_symmetry.space_group_name_H-M   'P 1'
#
loop_
_entity.id
_entity.type
_entity.pdbx_description
1 polymer ?
#
loop_
_entity_poly.entity_id
_entity_poly.type
_entity_poly.pdbx_seq_one_letter_code
_entity_poly.pdbx_strand_id
1 'polypeptide(L)'
;MLMLSYSNELEKLADALAATCMPIITKIKTQPEYKGLGHIYTTGITNKRLSFSVFSQIKEKKSLYDYNTNSCERQCYDYKQASDDL
;
A
#
# COMPACT_ATOMS: atom_id res chain seq x y z
N MET A 1 5.64 11.51 13.18
CA MET A 1 4.61 10.48 12.95
C MET A 1 3.23 11.11 13.09
N LEU A 2 2.40 11.03 12.06
CA LEU A 2 1.01 11.48 12.10
C LEU A 2 0.08 10.30 12.40
N MET A 3 -1.02 10.55 13.11
CA MET A 3 -2.02 9.51 13.36
C MET A 3 -2.83 9.30 12.07
N LEU A 4 -2.89 8.07 11.57
CA LEU A 4 -3.69 7.74 10.40
C LEU A 4 -5.18 7.76 10.76
N SER A 5 -5.96 8.45 9.94
CA SER A 5 -7.42 8.43 10.01
C SER A 5 -7.99 7.71 8.80
N TYR A 6 -9.13 7.05 9.01
CA TYR A 6 -9.88 6.46 7.90
C TYR A 6 -10.43 7.55 6.97
N SER A 7 -10.43 7.29 5.66
CA SER A 7 -11.03 8.16 4.64
C SER A 7 -11.95 7.34 3.75
N ASN A 8 -13.21 7.74 3.69
CA ASN A 8 -14.22 7.13 2.82
C ASN A 8 -13.91 7.40 1.34
N GLU A 9 -13.23 8.53 1.04
CA GLU A 9 -12.79 8.87 -0.31
C GLU A 9 -11.71 7.90 -0.78
N LEU A 10 -10.72 7.60 0.06
CA LEU A 10 -9.66 6.63 -0.25
C LEU A 10 -10.18 5.20 -0.35
N GLU A 11 -11.15 4.82 0.48
CA GLU A 11 -11.85 3.52 0.36
C GLU A 11 -12.49 3.36 -1.02
N LYS A 12 -13.26 4.35 -1.48
CA LYS A 12 -13.93 4.28 -2.80
C LYS A 12 -12.94 4.13 -3.95
N LEU A 13 -11.80 4.82 -3.88
CA LEU A 13 -10.73 4.68 -4.88
C LEU A 13 -10.09 3.29 -4.82
N ALA A 14 -9.86 2.76 -3.62
CA ALA A 14 -9.33 1.41 -3.45
C ALA A 14 -10.29 0.34 -4.00
N ASP A 15 -11.59 0.47 -3.75
CA ASP A 15 -12.62 -0.43 -4.28
C ASP A 15 -12.69 -0.39 -5.81
N ALA A 16 -12.69 0.82 -6.38
CA ALA A 16 -12.70 1.00 -7.83
C ALA A 16 -11.46 0.37 -8.49
N LEU A 17 -10.28 0.51 -7.87
CA LEU A 17 -9.05 -0.11 -8.36
C LEU A 17 -9.09 -1.63 -8.21
N ALA A 18 -9.52 -2.15 -7.06
CA ALA A 18 -9.63 -3.58 -6.81
C ALA A 18 -10.61 -4.28 -7.77
N ALA A 19 -11.71 -3.61 -8.14
CA ALA A 19 -12.70 -4.11 -9.09
C ALA A 19 -12.13 -4.36 -10.50
N THR A 20 -10.99 -3.75 -10.85
CA THR A 20 -10.31 -4.03 -12.12
C THR A 20 -9.60 -5.38 -12.14
N CYS A 21 -9.40 -6.01 -10.97
CA CYS A 21 -8.61 -7.24 -10.80
C CYS A 21 -7.20 -7.16 -11.41
N MET A 22 -6.65 -5.95 -11.57
CA MET A 22 -5.33 -5.73 -12.14
C MET A 22 -4.38 -5.14 -11.09
N PRO A 23 -3.23 -5.78 -10.81
CA PRO A 23 -2.20 -5.25 -9.91
C PRO A 23 -1.40 -4.14 -10.61
N ILE A 24 -2.07 -3.10 -11.10
CA ILE A 24 -1.48 -2.05 -11.93
C ILE A 24 -1.14 -0.82 -11.08
N ILE A 25 0.01 -0.23 -11.40
CA ILE A 25 0.38 1.14 -11.04
C ILE A 25 -0.60 2.10 -11.73
N THR A 26 -1.43 2.78 -10.95
CA THR A 26 -2.39 3.78 -11.43
C THR A 26 -1.72 4.76 -12.39
N LYS A 27 -2.25 4.89 -13.62
CA LYS A 27 -1.67 5.77 -14.64
C LYS A 27 -2.22 7.17 -14.46
N ILE A 28 -1.46 8.05 -13.80
CA ILE A 28 -1.87 9.43 -13.46
C ILE A 28 -2.44 10.21 -14.65
N LYS A 29 -1.94 9.97 -15.87
CA LYS A 29 -2.44 10.64 -17.09
C LYS A 29 -3.90 10.30 -17.42
N THR A 30 -4.33 9.09 -17.11
CA THR A 30 -5.66 8.56 -17.42
C THR A 30 -6.54 8.39 -16.19
N GLN A 31 -5.96 8.45 -14.99
CA GLN A 31 -6.64 8.30 -13.70
C GLN A 31 -6.10 9.37 -12.73
N PRO A 32 -6.40 10.67 -12.99
CA PRO A 32 -5.87 11.79 -12.21
C PRO A 32 -6.30 11.77 -10.74
N GLU A 33 -7.39 11.08 -10.41
CA GLU A 33 -7.90 10.90 -9.04
C GLU A 33 -6.93 10.13 -8.12
N TYR A 34 -5.97 9.39 -8.69
CA TYR A 34 -4.90 8.73 -7.93
C TYR A 34 -3.60 9.55 -7.84
N LYS A 35 -3.59 10.79 -8.36
CA LYS A 35 -2.39 11.63 -8.39
C LYS A 35 -1.92 11.93 -6.96
N GLY A 36 -0.68 11.56 -6.66
CA GLY A 36 -0.06 11.80 -5.36
C GLY A 36 -0.52 10.84 -4.26
N LEU A 37 -1.30 9.80 -4.59
CA LEU A 37 -1.71 8.77 -3.64
C LEU A 37 -0.75 7.59 -3.67
N GLY A 38 -0.38 7.10 -2.48
CA GLY A 38 0.26 5.80 -2.32
C GLY A 38 -0.78 4.68 -2.34
N HIS A 39 -0.35 3.48 -2.72
CA HIS A 39 -1.19 2.29 -2.66
C HIS A 39 -0.36 1.07 -2.24
N ILE A 40 -0.96 0.22 -1.43
CA ILE A 40 -0.43 -1.09 -1.08
C ILE A 40 -1.56 -2.08 -1.38
N TYR A 41 -1.25 -3.13 -2.11
CA TYR A 41 -2.22 -4.17 -2.45
C TYR A 41 -1.68 -5.54 -2.05
N THR A 42 -2.60 -6.49 -1.90
CA THR A 42 -2.28 -7.90 -1.68
C THR A 42 -3.23 -8.74 -2.53
N THR A 43 -2.77 -9.92 -2.92
CA THR A 43 -3.60 -10.86 -3.66
C THR A 43 -4.27 -11.83 -2.68
N GLY A 44 -5.58 -11.99 -2.83
CA GLY A 44 -6.35 -12.96 -2.07
C GLY A 44 -6.36 -14.34 -2.70
N ILE A 45 -6.81 -15.33 -1.93
CA ILE A 45 -7.20 -16.64 -2.44
C ILE A 45 -8.70 -16.61 -2.70
N THR A 46 -9.15 -17.08 -3.86
CA THR A 46 -10.57 -17.19 -4.21
C THR A 46 -11.36 -17.88 -3.10
N ASN A 47 -12.54 -17.35 -2.77
CA ASN A 47 -13.42 -17.86 -1.71
C ASN A 47 -12.85 -17.79 -0.27
N LYS A 48 -11.73 -17.08 -0.05
CA LYS A 48 -11.27 -16.75 1.30
C LYS A 48 -11.42 -15.25 1.55
N ARG A 49 -12.09 -14.91 2.65
CA ARG A 49 -12.18 -13.52 3.09
C ARG A 49 -10.80 -13.06 3.57
N LEU A 50 -10.32 -11.98 2.98
CA LEU A 50 -9.13 -11.29 3.48
C LEU A 50 -9.48 -10.52 4.75
N SER A 51 -8.50 -10.46 5.64
CA SER A 51 -8.52 -9.67 6.87
C SER A 51 -7.45 -8.60 6.76
N PHE A 52 -7.67 -7.42 7.35
CA PHE A 52 -6.65 -6.38 7.48
C PHE A 52 -5.36 -6.87 8.15
N SER A 53 -5.42 -7.96 8.93
CA SER A 53 -4.24 -8.59 9.53
C SER A 53 -3.18 -9.01 8.52
N VAL A 54 -3.53 -9.23 7.24
CA VAL A 54 -2.55 -9.54 6.18
C VAL A 54 -1.48 -8.44 6.04
N PHE A 55 -1.86 -7.19 6.31
CA PHE A 55 -0.94 -6.05 6.23
C PHE A 55 -0.01 -5.94 7.45
N SER A 56 -0.19 -6.75 8.49
CA SER A 56 0.77 -6.81 9.61
C SER A 56 2.17 -7.23 9.16
N GLN A 57 2.27 -8.02 8.09
CA GLN A 57 3.53 -8.47 7.49
C GLN A 57 4.37 -7.32 6.91
N ILE A 58 3.77 -6.14 6.65
CA ILE A 58 4.53 -4.96 6.19
C ILE A 58 5.58 -4.57 7.21
N LYS A 59 5.30 -4.72 8.51
CA LYS A 59 6.25 -4.39 9.58
C LYS A 59 7.51 -5.26 9.54
N GLU A 60 7.41 -6.49 9.05
CA GLU A 60 8.54 -7.41 8.93
C GLU A 60 9.56 -6.91 7.91
N LYS A 61 9.13 -6.11 6.91
CA LYS A 61 10.02 -5.49 5.93
C LYS A 61 10.89 -4.38 6.52
N LYS A 62 10.70 -3.97 7.78
CA LYS A 62 11.55 -3.00 8.48
C LYS A 62 13.03 -3.40 8.45
N SER A 63 13.33 -4.70 8.65
CA SER A 63 14.71 -5.19 8.68
C SER A 63 15.42 -5.09 7.33
N LEU A 64 14.68 -4.81 6.26
CA LEU A 64 15.21 -4.66 4.90
C LEU A 64 15.45 -3.20 4.53
N TYR A 65 15.09 -2.25 5.39
CA TYR A 65 15.24 -0.81 5.15
C TYR A 65 16.40 -0.24 5.95
N ASP A 66 17.36 0.38 5.24
CA ASP A 66 18.45 1.12 5.85
C ASP A 66 18.11 2.61 5.87
N TYR A 67 17.91 3.13 7.08
CA TYR A 67 17.57 4.52 7.35
C TYR A 67 18.70 5.49 7.01
N ASN A 68 19.97 5.06 7.14
CA ASN A 68 21.12 5.94 6.89
C ASN A 68 21.29 6.21 5.39
N THR A 69 21.00 5.21 4.57
CA THR A 69 21.16 5.27 3.12
C THR A 69 19.84 5.47 2.37
N ASN A 70 18.70 5.49 3.07
CA ASN A 70 17.35 5.53 2.51
C ASN A 70 17.13 4.43 1.45
N SER A 71 17.80 3.30 1.65
CA SER A 71 17.86 2.20 0.69
C SER A 71 17.13 0.97 1.23
N CYS A 72 16.69 0.10 0.34
CA CYS A 72 16.16 -1.20 0.71
C CYS A 72 17.10 -2.29 0.19
N GLU A 73 17.49 -3.25 1.02
CA GLU A 73 18.26 -4.43 0.59
C GLU A 73 17.46 -5.31 -0.39
N ARG A 74 16.13 -5.29 -0.28
CA ARG A 74 15.15 -5.93 -1.17
C ARG A 74 13.94 -5.00 -1.39
N GLN A 75 12.79 -5.50 -1.83
CA GLN A 75 11.60 -4.67 -1.96
C GLN A 75 11.00 -4.30 -0.59
N CYS A 76 11.16 -3.04 -0.17
CA CYS A 76 10.58 -2.49 1.05
C CYS A 76 9.64 -1.27 0.82
N TYR A 77 9.12 -1.09 -0.40
CA TYR A 77 8.24 0.04 -0.75
C TYR A 77 6.98 0.12 0.13
N ASP A 78 6.32 -1.00 0.37
CA ASP A 78 5.13 -1.04 1.25
C ASP A 78 5.48 -0.61 2.67
N TYR A 79 6.68 -0.96 3.15
CA TYR A 79 7.17 -0.49 4.44
C TYR A 79 7.30 1.02 4.41
N LYS A 80 8.08 1.57 3.49
CA LYS A 80 8.27 3.03 3.35
C LYS A 80 6.94 3.81 3.18
N GLN A 81 5.91 3.20 2.60
CA GLN A 81 4.60 3.81 2.41
C GLN A 81 3.72 3.75 3.67
N ALA A 82 3.78 2.65 4.41
CA ALA A 82 3.02 2.46 5.65
C ALA A 82 3.75 3.01 6.89
N SER A 83 5.06 3.18 6.78
CA SER A 83 5.95 3.76 7.78
C SER A 83 6.39 5.14 7.29
N ASP A 84 5.87 6.19 7.90
CA ASP A 84 6.49 7.52 7.86
C ASP A 84 7.76 7.57 8.76
N ASP A 85 8.44 6.43 8.93
CA ASP A 85 9.13 5.97 10.16
C ASP A 85 8.15 5.71 11.34
N LEU A 86 8.17 4.47 11.87
CA LEU A 86 7.57 4.10 13.16
C LEU A 86 8.37 4.69 14.32
#